data_AF-A0A511F9A6-F1
#
_entry.id   AF-A0A511F9A6-F1
#
_cell.length_a   1.000
_cell.length_b   1.000
_cell.length_c   1.000
_cell.angle_alpha   90.00
_cell.angle_beta   90.00
_cell.angle_gamma   90.00
#
_symmetry.space_group_name_H-M   'P 1'
#
loop_
_entity.id
_entity.type
_entity.pdbx_description
1 polymer ?
#
loop_
_entity_poly.entity_id
_entity_poly.type
_entity_poly.pdbx_seq_one_letter_code
_entity_poly.pdbx_strand_id
1 'polypeptide(L)'
;MLEEAAGELFLERGYAATSVADITQRAGVSRSTFFNYFPGKADLLWAGFDERVDRLRASLAAADPATPAGDVLAAALRDLAADLPAEHVALAFTQADAMGLGDDLRLAAARRTTDLGAVLAGYAAARGTDPLHARVAGTAWAGALVAAVEAWAHAGADRTRLPDLLDRALAPVRPALR
;
A
#
# COMPACT_ATOMS: atom_id res chain seq x y z
N MET A 1 15.97 1.05 12.11
CA MET A 1 17.14 0.26 11.61
C MET A 1 17.11 0.07 10.09
N LEU A 2 16.51 -0.99 9.51
CA LEU A 2 16.56 -1.22 8.05
C LEU A 2 15.71 -0.24 7.24
N GLU A 3 14.47 -0.01 7.65
CA GLU A 3 13.51 0.88 6.98
C GLU A 3 13.96 2.33 7.05
N GLU A 4 14.37 2.75 8.24
CA GLU A 4 14.94 4.06 8.52
C GLU A 4 16.21 4.31 7.70
N ALA A 5 17.16 3.38 7.71
CA ALA A 5 18.37 3.49 6.88
C ALA A 5 18.02 3.54 5.38
N ALA A 6 17.04 2.77 4.92
CA ALA A 6 16.60 2.82 3.54
C ALA A 6 15.96 4.16 3.20
N GLY A 7 15.05 4.66 4.04
CA GLY A 7 14.38 5.95 3.88
C GLY A 7 15.37 7.11 3.80
N GLU A 8 16.31 7.18 4.74
CA GLU A 8 17.41 8.16 4.73
C GLU A 8 18.20 8.09 3.42
N LEU A 9 18.63 6.90 3.01
CA LEU A 9 19.42 6.73 1.79
C LEU A 9 18.63 7.06 0.52
N PHE A 10 17.33 6.76 0.50
CA PHE A 10 16.46 7.15 -0.60
C PHE A 10 16.31 8.67 -0.69
N LEU A 11 16.24 9.37 0.45
CA LEU A 11 16.23 10.83 0.48
C LEU A 11 17.59 11.44 0.10
N GLU A 12 18.70 10.88 0.59
CA GLU A 12 20.07 11.39 0.38
C GLU A 12 20.52 11.29 -1.09
N ARG A 13 20.24 10.18 -1.77
CA ARG A 13 20.80 9.87 -3.10
C ARG A 13 19.79 9.30 -4.10
N GLY A 14 18.54 9.11 -3.69
CA GLY A 14 17.50 8.48 -4.50
C GLY A 14 17.41 6.97 -4.33
N TYR A 15 16.20 6.45 -4.60
CA TYR A 15 15.86 5.04 -4.54
C TYR A 15 16.74 4.19 -5.47
N ALA A 16 16.92 4.64 -6.71
CA ALA A 16 17.67 3.87 -7.71
C ALA A 16 19.16 3.74 -7.39
N ALA A 17 19.79 4.83 -6.93
CA ALA A 17 21.21 4.86 -6.57
C ALA A 17 21.54 4.16 -5.24
N THR A 18 20.51 3.74 -4.49
CA THR A 18 20.68 3.02 -3.22
C THR A 18 20.62 1.51 -3.45
N SER A 19 21.67 0.77 -3.05
CA SER A 19 21.70 -0.69 -3.11
C SER A 19 21.34 -1.34 -1.77
N VAL A 20 20.95 -2.63 -1.79
CA VAL A 20 20.77 -3.43 -0.57
C VAL A 20 22.05 -3.44 0.29
N ALA A 21 23.23 -3.49 -0.35
CA ALA A 21 24.51 -3.47 0.36
C ALA A 21 24.66 -2.17 1.15
N ASP A 22 24.36 -1.03 0.55
CA ASP A 22 24.42 0.25 1.23
C ASP A 22 23.47 0.32 2.43
N ILE A 23 22.23 -0.16 2.26
CA ILE A 23 21.22 -0.18 3.31
C ILE A 23 21.71 -1.03 4.48
N THR A 24 22.22 -2.23 4.20
CA THR A 24 22.72 -3.14 5.23
C THR A 24 23.93 -2.58 5.97
N GLN A 25 24.82 -1.88 5.25
CA GLN A 25 25.96 -1.20 5.85
C GLN A 25 25.53 -0.07 6.78
N ARG A 26 24.59 0.78 6.34
CA ARG A 26 24.05 1.88 7.16
C ARG A 26 23.31 1.37 8.39
N ALA A 27 22.51 0.31 8.23
CA ALA A 27 21.76 -0.29 9.32
C ALA A 27 22.60 -1.18 10.25
N GLY A 28 23.88 -1.43 9.93
CA GLY A 28 24.76 -2.28 10.74
C GLY A 28 24.33 -3.75 10.81
N VAL A 29 23.66 -4.25 9.77
CA VAL A 29 23.17 -5.64 9.70
C VAL A 29 23.77 -6.39 8.51
N SER A 30 23.73 -7.72 8.53
CA SER A 30 24.21 -8.51 7.40
C SER A 30 23.21 -8.52 6.24
N ARG A 31 23.71 -8.80 5.02
CA ARG A 31 22.85 -9.00 3.85
C ARG A 31 21.94 -10.23 3.98
N SER A 32 22.35 -11.25 4.72
CA SER A 32 21.51 -12.40 5.06
C SER A 32 20.31 -11.97 5.93
N THR A 33 20.58 -11.14 6.95
CA THR A 33 19.54 -10.56 7.81
C THR A 33 18.53 -9.77 6.98
N PHE A 34 18.97 -8.97 6.01
CA PHE A 34 18.06 -8.25 5.11
C PHE A 34 17.10 -9.19 4.38
N PHE A 35 17.63 -10.21 3.69
CA PHE A 35 16.81 -11.10 2.85
C PHE A 35 15.91 -12.04 3.66
N ASN A 36 16.16 -12.21 4.96
CA ASN A 36 15.23 -12.90 5.85
C ASN A 36 13.92 -12.13 6.03
N TYR A 37 13.93 -10.80 5.90
CA TYR A 37 12.75 -9.95 6.07
C TYR A 37 12.20 -9.42 4.75
N PHE A 38 13.08 -9.09 3.80
CA PHE A 38 12.70 -8.38 2.58
C PHE A 38 13.26 -9.07 1.33
N PRO A 39 12.39 -9.51 0.39
CA PRO A 39 12.82 -10.03 -0.91
C PRO A 39 13.72 -9.05 -1.70
N GLY A 40 13.44 -7.74 -1.60
CA GLY A 40 14.27 -6.69 -2.16
C GLY A 40 14.08 -5.33 -1.49
N LYS A 41 14.83 -4.31 -1.96
CA LYS A 41 14.71 -2.94 -1.43
C LYS A 41 13.35 -2.30 -1.70
N ALA A 42 12.64 -2.75 -2.73
CA ALA A 42 11.28 -2.32 -3.04
C ALA A 42 10.32 -2.63 -1.88
N ASP A 43 10.53 -3.76 -1.18
CA ASP A 43 9.68 -4.18 -0.08
C ASP A 43 9.81 -3.29 1.17
N LEU A 44 10.92 -2.55 1.32
CA LEU A 44 11.10 -1.60 2.42
C LEU A 44 10.14 -0.40 2.33
N LEU A 45 9.71 -0.04 1.12
CA LEU A 45 8.73 1.03 0.91
C LEU A 45 7.34 0.63 1.42
N TRP A 46 7.12 -0.68 1.55
CA TRP A 46 5.91 -1.28 2.09
C TRP A 46 6.11 -1.75 3.52
N ALA A 47 7.20 -1.33 4.18
CA ALA A 47 7.42 -1.76 5.55
C ALA A 47 6.38 -1.16 6.51
N GLY A 48 5.95 -1.98 7.47
CA GLY A 48 4.76 -1.73 8.29
C GLY A 48 3.44 -1.75 7.52
N PHE A 49 3.40 -2.05 6.21
CA PHE A 49 2.13 -2.22 5.49
C PHE A 49 1.34 -3.39 6.08
N ASP A 50 2.01 -4.49 6.39
CA ASP A 50 1.38 -5.66 7.01
C ASP A 50 0.75 -5.29 8.36
N GLU A 51 1.45 -4.53 9.21
CA GLU A 51 0.92 -4.01 10.47
C GLU A 51 -0.27 -3.07 10.27
N ARG A 52 -0.24 -2.23 9.23
CA ARG A 52 -1.37 -1.36 8.87
C ARG A 52 -2.57 -2.18 8.39
N VAL A 53 -2.35 -3.24 7.61
CA VAL A 53 -3.38 -4.19 7.16
C VAL A 53 -3.96 -4.95 8.35
N ASP A 54 -3.15 -5.30 9.35
CA ASP A 54 -3.64 -5.93 10.58
C ASP A 54 -4.51 -4.97 11.41
N ARG A 55 -4.12 -3.69 11.51
CA ARG A 55 -4.99 -2.65 12.11
C ARG A 55 -6.29 -2.47 11.32
N LEU A 56 -6.22 -2.47 10.00
CA LEU A 56 -7.39 -2.44 9.13
C LEU A 56 -8.29 -3.64 9.42
N ARG A 57 -7.74 -4.85 9.50
CA ARG A 57 -8.50 -6.07 9.83
C ARG A 57 -9.19 -5.97 11.19
N ALA A 58 -8.50 -5.45 12.20
CA ALA A 58 -9.08 -5.22 13.52
C ALA A 58 -10.23 -4.20 13.48
N SER A 59 -10.06 -3.10 12.75
CA SER A 59 -11.11 -2.09 12.54
C SER A 59 -12.33 -2.67 11.83
N LEU A 60 -12.13 -3.46 10.77
CA LEU A 60 -13.22 -4.16 10.07
C LEU A 60 -13.97 -5.13 10.98
N ALA A 61 -13.26 -5.87 11.84
CA ALA A 61 -13.88 -6.80 12.78
C ALA A 61 -14.69 -6.11 13.89
N ALA A 62 -14.32 -4.87 14.25
CA ALA A 62 -15.00 -4.06 15.25
C ALA A 62 -16.14 -3.20 14.68
N ALA A 63 -16.33 -3.19 13.35
CA ALA A 63 -17.30 -2.34 12.69
C ALA A 63 -18.75 -2.69 13.07
N ASP A 64 -19.58 -1.66 13.23
CA ASP A 64 -21.01 -1.82 13.52
C ASP A 64 -21.70 -2.63 12.42
N PRO A 65 -22.35 -3.78 12.76
CA PRO A 65 -23.09 -4.58 11.80
C PRO A 65 -24.24 -3.87 11.09
N ALA A 66 -24.70 -2.71 11.56
CA ALA A 66 -25.70 -1.89 10.88
C ALA A 66 -25.11 -1.01 9.76
N THR A 67 -23.78 -0.80 9.75
CA THR A 67 -23.14 0.05 8.74
C THR A 67 -22.99 -0.71 7.41
N PRO A 68 -23.34 -0.09 6.26
CA PRO A 68 -23.09 -0.66 4.94
C PRO A 68 -21.63 -1.08 4.76
N ALA A 69 -21.38 -2.27 4.22
CA ALA A 69 -20.03 -2.82 4.13
C ALA A 69 -19.09 -1.91 3.31
N GLY A 70 -19.59 -1.30 2.23
CA GLY A 70 -18.82 -0.35 1.43
C GLY A 70 -18.42 0.91 2.22
N ASP A 71 -19.24 1.41 3.13
CA ASP A 71 -18.89 2.58 3.92
C ASP A 71 -17.81 2.26 4.95
N VAL A 72 -17.89 1.10 5.60
CA VAL A 72 -16.84 0.60 6.50
C VAL A 72 -15.51 0.45 5.76
N LEU A 73 -15.52 -0.22 4.60
CA LEU A 73 -14.31 -0.42 3.80
C LEU A 73 -13.73 0.91 3.33
N ALA A 74 -14.56 1.89 2.97
CA ALA A 74 -14.10 3.19 2.52
C ALA A 74 -13.43 3.96 3.65
N ALA A 75 -14.00 3.93 4.86
CA ALA A 75 -13.37 4.52 6.04
C ALA A 75 -12.01 3.85 6.34
N ALA A 76 -11.99 2.51 6.38
CA ALA A 76 -10.77 1.77 6.69
C ALA A 76 -9.64 1.99 5.66
N LEU A 77 -9.97 2.11 4.37
CA LEU A 77 -8.98 2.45 3.34
C LEU A 77 -8.47 3.89 3.43
N ARG A 78 -9.30 4.84 3.88
CA ARG A 78 -8.85 6.22 4.14
C ARG A 78 -7.87 6.27 5.30
N ASP A 79 -8.14 5.54 6.38
CA ASP A 79 -7.23 5.44 7.52
C ASP A 79 -5.90 4.80 7.10
N LEU A 80 -5.97 3.71 6.32
CA LEU A 80 -4.79 3.06 5.75
C LEU A 80 -3.96 4.02 4.88
N ALA A 81 -4.61 4.82 4.04
CA ALA A 81 -3.95 5.79 3.17
C ALA A 81 -3.34 6.96 3.95
N ALA A 82 -3.98 7.41 5.02
CA ALA A 82 -3.48 8.49 5.88
C ALA A 82 -2.20 8.08 6.66
N ASP A 83 -2.07 6.79 6.99
CA ASP A 83 -0.93 6.22 7.70
C ASP A 83 0.28 5.88 6.80
N LEU A 84 0.20 6.13 5.49
CA LEU A 84 1.29 5.85 4.57
C LEU A 84 2.46 6.83 4.79
N PRO A 85 3.72 6.36 4.69
CA PRO A 85 4.89 7.23 4.72
C PRO A 85 5.02 7.97 3.38
N ALA A 86 4.15 8.96 3.20
CA ALA A 86 3.79 9.53 1.91
C ALA A 86 5.03 9.98 1.11
N GLU A 87 5.93 10.72 1.73
CA GLU A 87 7.13 11.28 1.08
C GLU A 87 8.04 10.18 0.47
N HIS A 88 8.31 9.12 1.22
CA HIS A 88 9.14 8.00 0.76
C HIS A 88 8.48 7.24 -0.39
N VAL A 89 7.16 7.01 -0.29
CA VAL A 89 6.38 6.33 -1.33
C VAL A 89 6.37 7.15 -2.61
N ALA A 90 6.05 8.44 -2.54
CA ALA A 90 6.03 9.32 -3.72
C ALA A 90 7.39 9.40 -4.42
N LEU A 91 8.46 9.55 -3.63
CA LEU A 91 9.82 9.62 -4.17
C LEU A 91 10.20 8.33 -4.90
N ALA A 92 9.85 7.17 -4.33
CA ALA A 92 10.17 5.89 -4.95
C ALA A 92 9.44 5.67 -6.27
N PHE A 93 8.13 5.92 -6.33
CA PHE A 93 7.34 5.75 -7.55
C PHE A 93 7.84 6.66 -8.68
N THR A 94 8.07 7.94 -8.40
CA THR A 94 8.55 8.90 -9.40
C THR A 94 9.95 8.58 -9.92
N GLN A 95 10.88 8.19 -9.05
CA GLN A 95 12.26 7.87 -9.45
C GLN A 95 12.38 6.51 -10.16
N ALA A 96 11.61 5.50 -9.72
CA ALA A 96 11.66 4.18 -10.33
C ALA A 96 11.15 4.21 -11.77
N ASP A 97 10.06 4.94 -12.05
CA ASP A 97 9.56 5.09 -13.42
C ASP A 97 10.54 5.85 -14.31
N ALA A 98 11.15 6.94 -13.80
CA ALA A 98 12.16 7.70 -14.55
C ALA A 98 13.40 6.87 -14.94
N MET A 99 13.71 5.82 -14.18
CA MET A 99 14.89 4.97 -14.38
C MET A 99 14.57 3.56 -14.91
N GLY A 100 13.31 3.28 -15.26
CA GLY A 100 12.89 1.97 -15.77
C GLY A 100 12.93 0.85 -14.72
N LEU A 101 12.98 1.19 -13.43
CA LEU A 101 12.95 0.26 -12.29
C LEU A 101 11.52 0.08 -11.73
N GLY A 102 10.51 0.57 -12.45
CA GLY A 102 9.11 0.49 -12.05
C GLY A 102 8.60 -0.95 -11.87
N ASP A 103 9.19 -1.93 -12.56
CA ASP A 103 8.73 -3.31 -12.52
C ASP A 103 8.90 -3.97 -11.13
N ASP A 104 9.97 -3.65 -10.41
CA ASP A 104 10.18 -4.15 -9.04
C ASP A 104 9.15 -3.56 -8.07
N LEU A 105 8.85 -2.25 -8.20
CA LEU A 105 7.82 -1.60 -7.40
C LEU A 105 6.42 -2.14 -7.72
N ARG A 106 6.11 -2.33 -9.01
CA ARG A 106 4.85 -2.91 -9.46
C ARG A 106 4.67 -4.33 -8.97
N LEU A 107 5.72 -5.16 -8.98
CA LEU A 107 5.67 -6.51 -8.45
C LEU A 107 5.42 -6.49 -6.93
N ALA A 108 6.14 -5.64 -6.20
CA ALA A 108 5.93 -5.49 -4.77
C ALA A 108 4.50 -5.01 -4.46
N ALA A 109 3.99 -4.02 -5.19
CA ALA A 109 2.63 -3.49 -5.06
C ALA A 109 1.56 -4.53 -5.42
N ALA A 110 1.77 -5.33 -6.48
CA ALA A 110 0.82 -6.34 -6.93
C ALA A 110 0.58 -7.42 -5.85
N ARG A 111 1.65 -7.85 -5.16
CA ARG A 111 1.53 -8.76 -4.02
C ARG A 111 0.65 -8.16 -2.92
N ARG A 112 0.95 -6.92 -2.50
CA ARG A 112 0.18 -6.23 -1.44
C ARG A 112 -1.27 -5.97 -1.83
N THR A 113 -1.51 -5.63 -3.10
CA THR A 113 -2.86 -5.45 -3.64
C THR A 113 -3.67 -6.73 -3.55
N THR A 114 -3.03 -7.87 -3.85
CA THR A 114 -3.66 -9.19 -3.76
C THR A 114 -4.00 -9.53 -2.31
N ASP A 115 -3.05 -9.32 -1.39
CA ASP A 115 -3.24 -9.61 0.03
C ASP A 115 -4.33 -8.72 0.66
N LEU A 116 -4.29 -7.41 0.41
CA LEU A 116 -5.33 -6.48 0.86
C LEU A 116 -6.68 -6.84 0.24
N GLY A 117 -6.74 -7.12 -1.06
CA GLY A 117 -7.97 -7.50 -1.74
C GLY A 117 -8.62 -8.74 -1.12
N ALA A 118 -7.82 -9.72 -0.70
CA ALA A 118 -8.30 -10.90 0.01
C ALA A 118 -8.91 -10.56 1.38
N VAL A 119 -8.32 -9.61 2.13
CA VAL A 119 -8.87 -9.12 3.40
C VAL A 119 -10.22 -8.44 3.19
N LEU A 120 -10.30 -7.52 2.23
CA LEU A 120 -11.55 -6.79 1.92
C LEU A 120 -12.64 -7.74 1.43
N ALA A 121 -12.29 -8.72 0.59
CA ALA A 121 -13.20 -9.75 0.12
C ALA A 121 -13.70 -10.64 1.27
N GLY A 122 -12.81 -11.04 2.18
CA GLY A 122 -13.16 -11.82 3.37
C GLY A 122 -14.18 -11.10 4.26
N TYR A 123 -13.98 -9.79 4.46
CA TYR A 123 -14.93 -8.96 5.17
C TYR A 123 -16.29 -8.90 4.46
N ALA A 124 -16.30 -8.59 3.16
CA ALA A 124 -17.55 -8.52 2.39
C ALA A 124 -18.32 -9.85 2.39
N ALA A 125 -17.62 -10.98 2.27
CA ALA A 125 -18.21 -12.31 2.33
C ALA A 125 -18.79 -12.63 3.72
N ALA A 126 -18.09 -12.26 4.80
CA ALA A 126 -18.60 -12.40 6.17
C ALA A 126 -19.87 -11.56 6.43
N ARG A 127 -20.08 -10.52 5.63
CA ARG A 127 -21.26 -9.64 5.64
C ARG A 127 -22.39 -10.13 4.71
N GLY A 128 -22.25 -11.32 4.12
CA GLY A 128 -23.28 -11.97 3.31
C GLY A 128 -23.17 -11.72 1.80
N THR A 129 -22.11 -11.06 1.33
CA THR A 129 -21.85 -10.93 -0.11
C THR A 129 -21.47 -12.28 -0.70
N ASP A 130 -22.01 -12.61 -1.88
CA ASP A 130 -21.61 -13.81 -2.63
C ASP A 130 -20.07 -13.89 -2.78
N PRO A 131 -19.43 -15.06 -2.54
CA PRO A 131 -17.97 -15.16 -2.53
C PRO A 131 -17.27 -14.71 -3.81
N LEU A 132 -17.86 -14.93 -4.99
CA LEU A 132 -17.27 -14.46 -6.25
C LEU A 132 -17.35 -12.94 -6.35
N HIS A 133 -18.53 -12.36 -6.07
CA HIS A 133 -18.69 -10.90 -6.02
C HIS A 133 -17.79 -10.25 -4.98
N ALA A 134 -17.67 -10.83 -3.78
CA ALA A 134 -16.81 -10.34 -2.71
C ALA A 134 -15.33 -10.32 -3.15
N ARG A 135 -14.86 -11.37 -3.83
CA ARG A 135 -13.50 -11.41 -4.40
C ARG A 135 -13.28 -10.33 -5.45
N VAL A 136 -14.20 -10.19 -6.40
CA VAL A 136 -14.11 -9.15 -7.46
C VAL A 136 -14.10 -7.76 -6.83
N ALA A 137 -15.00 -7.50 -5.89
CA ALA A 137 -15.07 -6.22 -5.21
C ALA A 137 -13.82 -5.96 -4.36
N GLY A 138 -13.35 -6.91 -3.57
CA GLY A 138 -12.14 -6.76 -2.76
C GLY A 138 -10.92 -6.42 -3.61
N THR A 139 -10.70 -7.12 -4.72
CA THR A 139 -9.62 -6.81 -5.66
C THR A 139 -9.80 -5.42 -6.29
N ALA A 140 -11.01 -5.05 -6.70
CA ALA A 140 -11.28 -3.73 -7.28
C ALA A 140 -11.02 -2.58 -6.29
N TRP A 141 -11.39 -2.76 -5.03
CA TRP A 141 -11.17 -1.77 -3.97
C TRP A 141 -9.69 -1.65 -3.59
N ALA A 142 -8.95 -2.76 -3.48
CA ALA A 142 -7.51 -2.72 -3.28
C ALA A 142 -6.78 -2.06 -4.47
N GLY A 143 -7.22 -2.36 -5.71
CA GLY A 143 -6.70 -1.72 -6.91
C GLY A 143 -6.97 -0.21 -6.95
N ALA A 144 -8.13 0.23 -6.47
CA ALA A 144 -8.45 1.66 -6.35
C ALA A 144 -7.50 2.40 -5.40
N LEU A 145 -7.10 1.79 -4.28
CA LEU A 145 -6.09 2.36 -3.38
C LEU A 145 -4.74 2.53 -4.10
N VAL A 146 -4.26 1.50 -4.79
CA VAL A 146 -2.98 1.56 -5.51
C VAL A 146 -3.02 2.60 -6.61
N ALA A 147 -4.09 2.65 -7.41
CA ALA A 147 -4.27 3.66 -8.44
C ALA A 147 -4.27 5.09 -7.86
N ALA A 148 -4.87 5.29 -6.68
CA ALA A 148 -4.84 6.58 -5.99
C ALA A 148 -3.43 6.95 -5.52
N VAL A 149 -2.68 6.01 -4.94
CA VAL A 149 -1.29 6.22 -4.49
C VAL A 149 -0.37 6.53 -5.67
N GLU A 150 -0.48 5.79 -6.76
CA GLU A 150 0.29 6.05 -7.98
C GLU A 150 -0.05 7.42 -8.57
N ALA A 151 -1.33 7.74 -8.74
CA ALA A 151 -1.75 9.04 -9.26
C ALA A 151 -1.27 10.20 -8.38
N TRP A 152 -1.31 10.01 -7.06
CA TRP A 152 -0.84 10.97 -6.07
C TRP A 152 0.68 11.19 -6.17
N ALA A 153 1.47 10.11 -6.25
CA ALA A 153 2.91 10.17 -6.42
C ALA A 153 3.30 10.92 -7.70
N HIS A 154 2.63 10.63 -8.82
CA HIS A 154 2.89 11.25 -10.11
C HIS A 154 2.48 12.72 -10.19
N ALA A 155 1.43 13.13 -9.48
CA ALA A 155 0.95 14.51 -9.48
C ALA A 155 1.83 15.46 -8.64
N GLY A 156 2.73 14.91 -7.82
CA GLY A 156 3.46 15.65 -6.79
C GLY A 156 2.71 15.59 -5.46
N ALA A 157 3.32 14.91 -4.49
CA ALA A 157 2.79 14.71 -3.14
C ALA A 157 2.42 16.02 -2.41
N ASP A 158 3.11 17.10 -2.74
CA ASP A 158 2.92 18.47 -2.26
C ASP A 158 1.72 19.18 -2.90
N ARG A 159 1.30 18.75 -4.09
CA ARG A 159 0.28 19.42 -4.91
C ARG A 159 -1.10 18.81 -4.80
N THR A 160 -1.18 17.55 -4.37
CA THR A 160 -2.44 16.81 -4.29
C THR A 160 -2.55 16.07 -2.97
N ARG A 161 -3.78 15.91 -2.49
CA ARG A 161 -4.05 15.14 -1.27
C ARG A 161 -4.48 13.73 -1.65
N LEU A 162 -3.76 12.74 -1.11
CA LEU A 162 -4.08 11.32 -1.33
C LEU A 162 -5.53 10.95 -0.98
N PRO A 163 -6.14 11.45 0.12
CA PRO A 163 -7.56 11.21 0.40
C PRO A 163 -8.51 11.60 -0.73
N ASP A 164 -8.27 12.75 -1.39
CA ASP A 164 -9.12 13.24 -2.48
C ASP A 164 -9.01 12.32 -3.72
N LEU A 165 -7.82 11.80 -3.99
CA LEU A 165 -7.58 10.85 -5.08
C LEU A 165 -8.15 9.46 -4.77
N LEU A 166 -8.07 9.04 -3.51
CA LEU A 166 -8.69 7.80 -3.04
C LEU A 166 -10.21 7.84 -3.20
N ASP A 167 -10.86 8.92 -2.78
CA ASP A 167 -12.32 9.06 -2.94
C ASP A 167 -12.72 9.01 -4.42
N ARG A 168 -11.95 9.65 -5.30
CA ARG A 168 -12.15 9.58 -6.75
C ARG A 168 -11.95 8.16 -7.30
N ALA A 169 -10.94 7.44 -6.83
CA ALA A 169 -10.67 6.06 -7.25
C ALA A 169 -11.70 5.06 -6.73
N LEU A 170 -12.27 5.29 -5.54
CA LEU A 170 -13.31 4.45 -4.95
C LEU A 170 -14.70 4.66 -5.58
N ALA A 171 -14.99 5.86 -6.10
CA ALA A 171 -16.28 6.18 -6.72
C ALA A 171 -16.82 5.13 -7.72
N PRO A 172 -16.03 4.63 -8.70
CA PRO A 172 -16.51 3.63 -9.65
C PRO A 172 -16.73 2.23 -9.05
N VAL A 173 -16.04 1.88 -7.95
CA VAL A 173 -16.10 0.53 -7.34
C VAL A 173 -17.06 0.44 -6.16
N ARG A 174 -17.48 1.58 -5.59
CA ARG A 174 -18.45 1.66 -4.50
C ARG A 174 -19.75 0.88 -4.74
N PRO A 175 -20.37 0.91 -5.93
CA PRO A 175 -21.61 0.17 -6.18
C PRO A 175 -21.48 -1.36 -6.05
N ALA A 176 -20.27 -1.92 -6.08
CA ALA A 176 -20.04 -3.35 -5.96
C ALA A 176 -20.32 -3.92 -4.56
N LEU A 177 -20.34 -3.07 -3.52
CA LEU A 177 -20.61 -3.43 -2.13
C LEU A 177 -21.55 -2.39 -1.52
N ARG A 178 -22.86 -2.63 -1.60
CA ARG A 178 -23.89 -1.85 -0.92
C ARG A 178 -24.27 -2.52 0.40
#